data_AF-A0A8X6XFB2-F1
#
_entry.id   AF-A0A8X6XFB2-F1
#
_cell.length_a   1.000
_cell.length_b   1.000
_cell.length_c   1.000
_cell.angle_alpha   90.00
_cell.angle_beta   90.00
_cell.angle_gamma   90.00
#
_symmetry.space_group_name_H-M   'P 1'
#
loop_
_entity.id
_entity.type
_entity.pdbx_description
1 polymer ?
#
loop_
_entity_poly.entity_id
_entity_poly.type
_entity_poly.pdbx_seq_one_letter_code
_entity_poly.pdbx_strand_id
1 'polypeptide(L)'
;MSRVGDDFVDLLRSVRNPDTFAIEDMLDLSYRLALEGVYMMSLDTRLGCLDLDLGKNTAAADMILSVKLLFESFHELFYGLPLWKLYETASYKKLDKAESLMYEACSRQIREAVEKLRKSDDDEEGVLRTLIKTNKLDDKELIVSVIDLISGGIFTINAHHSMHQQDPDAGCSFVGLPYSSRDRSFLQFSRSLHASG
;
A
#
# COMPACT_ATOMS: atom_id res chain seq x y z
N MET A 1 -10.74 -11.27 -7.90
CA MET A 1 -11.07 -10.74 -6.55
C MET A 1 -11.80 -11.73 -5.64
N SER A 2 -12.83 -12.48 -6.06
CA SER A 2 -13.62 -13.37 -5.15
C SER A 2 -12.74 -14.28 -4.27
N ARG A 3 -11.72 -14.91 -4.85
CA ARG A 3 -10.82 -15.83 -4.15
C ARG A 3 -10.01 -15.16 -3.03
N VAL A 4 -9.62 -13.89 -3.19
CA VAL A 4 -8.88 -13.16 -2.14
C VAL A 4 -9.77 -12.91 -0.92
N GLY A 5 -11.06 -12.66 -1.15
CA GLY A 5 -12.04 -12.52 -0.08
C GLY A 5 -12.24 -13.82 0.70
N ASP A 6 -12.36 -14.94 -0.01
CA ASP A 6 -12.52 -16.26 0.62
C ASP A 6 -11.28 -16.62 1.46
N ASP A 7 -10.08 -16.44 0.90
CA ASP A 7 -8.81 -16.68 1.60
C ASP A 7 -8.68 -15.80 2.87
N PHE A 8 -9.15 -14.56 2.80
CA PHE A 8 -9.16 -13.67 3.96
C PHE A 8 -10.15 -14.11 5.04
N VAL A 9 -11.35 -14.58 4.66
CA VAL A 9 -12.31 -15.12 5.63
C VAL A 9 -11.74 -16.35 6.33
N ASP A 10 -11.04 -17.22 5.60
CA ASP A 10 -10.42 -18.40 6.18
C ASP A 10 -9.26 -18.03 7.11
N LEU A 11 -8.45 -17.02 6.75
CA LEU A 11 -7.45 -16.46 7.65
C LEU A 11 -8.10 -15.90 8.92
N LEU A 12 -9.17 -15.10 8.81
CA LEU A 12 -9.88 -14.56 9.98
C LEU A 12 -10.40 -15.66 10.91
N ARG A 13 -10.96 -16.73 10.35
CA ARG A 13 -11.45 -17.88 11.13
C ARG A 13 -10.33 -18.58 11.88
N SER A 14 -9.14 -18.64 11.29
CA SER A 14 -7.98 -19.32 11.86
C SER A 14 -7.28 -18.54 12.98
N VAL A 15 -7.23 -17.20 12.86
CA VAL A 15 -6.57 -16.32 13.86
C VAL A 15 -7.49 -15.87 14.98
N ARG A 16 -8.81 -16.04 14.81
CA ARG A 16 -9.81 -15.67 15.81
C ARG A 16 -9.64 -16.51 17.08
N ASN A 17 -9.60 -15.85 18.23
CA ASN A 17 -9.56 -16.53 19.52
C ASN A 17 -10.82 -17.41 19.70
N PRO A 18 -10.68 -18.71 20.03
CA PRO A 18 -11.80 -19.65 20.12
C PRO A 18 -12.76 -19.35 21.27
N ASP A 19 -12.28 -18.69 22.33
CA ASP A 19 -13.06 -18.43 23.54
C ASP A 19 -13.73 -17.05 23.52
N THR A 20 -13.02 -16.03 23.04
CA THR A 20 -13.50 -14.64 23.05
C THR A 20 -14.07 -14.19 21.71
N PHE A 21 -13.83 -14.95 20.63
CA PHE A 21 -14.13 -14.57 19.25
C PHE A 21 -13.47 -13.27 18.79
N ALA A 22 -12.51 -12.74 19.56
CA ALA A 22 -11.78 -11.53 19.24
C ALA A 22 -10.62 -11.81 18.27
N ILE A 23 -10.23 -10.77 17.53
CA ILE A 23 -9.05 -10.77 16.65
C ILE A 23 -8.15 -9.63 17.14
N GLU A 24 -6.95 -9.98 17.58
CA GLU A 24 -6.07 -9.04 18.29
C GLU A 24 -5.41 -8.01 17.37
N ASP A 25 -4.96 -8.42 16.18
CA ASP A 25 -4.23 -7.53 15.25
C ASP A 25 -4.97 -7.38 13.90
N MET A 26 -6.16 -6.76 13.96
CA MET A 26 -6.95 -6.45 12.77
C MET A 26 -6.22 -5.51 11.79
N LEU A 27 -5.29 -4.70 12.29
CA LEU A 27 -4.52 -3.77 11.46
C LEU A 27 -3.48 -4.52 10.62
N ASP A 28 -2.75 -5.48 11.18
CA ASP A 28 -1.86 -6.34 10.39
C ASP A 28 -2.64 -7.12 9.32
N LEU A 29 -3.81 -7.64 9.67
CA LEU A 29 -4.68 -8.34 8.74
C LEU A 29 -5.21 -7.43 7.62
N SER A 30 -5.50 -6.15 7.91
CA SER A 30 -5.90 -5.19 6.89
C SER A 30 -4.76 -4.89 5.92
N TYR A 31 -3.52 -4.77 6.40
CA TYR A 31 -2.35 -4.60 5.54
C TYR A 31 -2.14 -5.81 4.62
N ARG A 32 -2.28 -7.03 5.15
CA ARG A 32 -2.16 -8.27 4.35
C ARG A 32 -3.23 -8.35 3.27
N LEU A 33 -4.49 -8.06 3.62
CA LEU A 33 -5.59 -8.03 2.67
C LEU A 33 -5.39 -6.95 1.59
N ALA A 34 -5.02 -5.74 2.00
CA ALA A 34 -4.79 -4.62 1.10
C ALA A 34 -3.68 -4.95 0.09
N LEU A 35 -2.57 -5.51 0.58
CA LEU A 35 -1.45 -5.93 -0.27
C LEU A 35 -1.88 -7.02 -1.25
N GLU A 36 -2.49 -8.10 -0.77
CA GLU A 36 -2.90 -9.21 -1.64
C GLU A 36 -3.91 -8.75 -2.71
N GLY A 37 -4.88 -7.91 -2.32
CA GLY A 37 -5.90 -7.40 -3.23
C GLY A 37 -5.33 -6.47 -4.29
N VAL A 38 -4.45 -5.55 -3.90
CA VAL A 38 -3.84 -4.58 -4.82
C VAL A 38 -2.83 -5.24 -5.75
N TYR A 39 -2.04 -6.22 -5.26
CA TYR A 39 -1.16 -7.01 -6.11
C TYR A 39 -1.93 -7.83 -7.14
N MET A 40 -3.01 -8.51 -6.73
CA MET A 40 -3.87 -9.22 -7.66
C MET A 40 -4.51 -8.31 -8.69
N MET A 41 -4.91 -7.10 -8.31
CA MET A 41 -5.49 -6.14 -9.25
C MET A 41 -4.45 -5.55 -10.21
N SER A 42 -3.24 -5.28 -9.72
CA SER A 42 -2.22 -4.52 -10.45
C SER A 42 -1.35 -5.42 -11.32
N LEU A 43 -0.94 -6.57 -10.80
CA LEU A 43 0.01 -7.50 -11.42
C LEU A 43 -0.62 -8.82 -11.88
N ASP A 44 -1.86 -9.09 -11.44
CA ASP A 44 -2.51 -10.40 -11.56
C ASP A 44 -1.68 -11.55 -10.95
N THR A 45 -0.95 -11.23 -9.89
CA THR A 45 -0.14 -12.19 -9.14
C THR A 45 -0.53 -12.26 -7.68
N ARG A 46 -0.42 -13.46 -7.12
CA ARG A 46 -0.59 -13.71 -5.68
C ARG A 46 0.73 -13.45 -4.99
N LEU A 47 0.74 -12.53 -4.03
CA LEU A 47 1.93 -12.23 -3.23
C LEU A 47 2.11 -13.25 -2.09
N GLY A 48 1.00 -13.83 -1.61
CA GLY A 48 0.99 -14.80 -0.51
C GLY A 48 0.88 -14.13 0.87
N CYS A 49 0.36 -12.90 0.94
CA CYS A 49 0.21 -12.18 2.21
C CYS A 49 -0.84 -12.81 3.14
N LEU A 50 -1.77 -13.58 2.59
CA LEU A 50 -2.85 -14.24 3.34
C LEU A 50 -2.49 -15.64 3.85
N ASP A 51 -1.27 -16.11 3.58
CA ASP A 51 -0.82 -17.42 4.06
C ASP A 51 -0.66 -17.41 5.58
N LEU A 52 -1.19 -18.47 6.22
CA LEU A 52 -1.14 -18.71 7.67
C LEU A 52 0.30 -18.76 8.19
N ASP A 53 1.16 -19.52 7.50
CA ASP A 53 2.58 -19.62 7.77
C ASP A 53 3.37 -18.63 6.93
N LEU A 54 3.12 -17.33 7.14
CA LEU A 54 3.92 -16.30 6.51
C LEU A 54 5.37 -16.37 7.02
N GLY A 55 6.21 -17.07 6.27
CA GLY A 55 7.61 -17.27 6.60
C GLY A 55 8.34 -15.94 6.79
N LYS A 56 9.17 -15.85 7.84
CA LYS A 56 10.13 -14.76 8.00
C LYS A 56 11.09 -14.81 6.81
N ASN A 57 11.35 -13.67 6.16
CA ASN A 57 12.17 -13.54 4.93
C ASN A 57 11.48 -13.94 3.61
N THR A 58 10.15 -13.87 3.53
CA THR A 58 9.43 -13.96 2.25
C THR A 58 9.27 -12.58 1.61
N ALA A 59 9.11 -12.53 0.28
CA ALA A 59 8.83 -11.27 -0.42
C ALA A 59 7.56 -10.58 0.11
N ALA A 60 6.54 -11.37 0.49
CA ALA A 60 5.34 -10.89 1.16
C ALA A 60 5.65 -10.25 2.52
N ALA A 61 6.47 -10.88 3.37
CA ALA A 61 6.87 -10.32 4.66
C ALA A 61 7.66 -9.01 4.50
N ASP A 62 8.61 -8.97 3.58
CA ASP A 62 9.40 -7.76 3.28
C ASP A 62 8.51 -6.61 2.79
N MET A 63 7.53 -6.93 1.93
CA MET A 63 6.55 -5.97 1.43
C MET A 63 5.66 -5.42 2.55
N ILE A 64 5.13 -6.29 3.41
CA ILE A 64 4.29 -5.87 4.56
C ILE A 64 5.08 -4.92 5.46
N LEU A 65 6.34 -5.25 5.77
CA LEU A 65 7.19 -4.40 6.60
C LEU A 65 7.49 -3.05 5.95
N SER A 66 7.84 -3.06 4.65
CA SER A 66 8.17 -1.84 3.91
C SER A 66 6.97 -0.89 3.83
N VAL A 67 5.78 -1.43 3.59
CA VAL A 67 4.53 -0.66 3.54
C VAL A 67 4.17 -0.08 4.90
N LYS A 68 4.27 -0.85 5.98
CA LYS A 68 4.00 -0.34 7.34
C LYS A 68 4.94 0.82 7.68
N LEU A 69 6.23 0.66 7.39
CA LEU A 69 7.22 1.72 7.63
C LEU A 69 6.95 2.96 6.78
N LEU A 70 6.55 2.77 5.51
CA LEU A 70 6.21 3.87 4.62
C LEU A 70 4.97 4.63 5.14
N PHE A 71 3.93 3.91 5.55
CA PHE A 71 2.71 4.51 6.10
C PHE A 71 2.98 5.28 7.39
N GLU A 72 3.75 4.72 8.31
CA GLU A 72 4.15 5.37 9.55
C GLU A 72 4.96 6.65 9.29
N SER A 73 5.96 6.57 8.41
CA SER A 73 6.82 7.71 8.06
C SER A 73 6.04 8.81 7.33
N PHE A 74 5.09 8.41 6.48
CA PHE A 74 4.20 9.33 5.78
C PHE A 74 3.29 10.07 6.77
N HIS A 75 2.72 9.36 7.74
CA HIS A 75 1.89 9.94 8.79
C HIS A 75 2.69 10.94 9.64
N GLU A 76 3.88 10.58 10.11
CA GLU A 76 4.76 11.49 10.85
C GLU A 76 5.06 12.78 10.08
N LEU A 77 5.32 12.66 8.77
CA LEU A 77 5.64 13.81 7.93
C LEU A 77 4.42 14.69 7.62
N PHE A 78 3.25 14.06 7.43
CA PHE A 78 2.02 14.75 7.04
C PHE A 78 1.40 15.55 8.19
N TYR A 79 1.44 15.00 9.41
CA TYR A 79 0.91 15.67 10.61
C TYR A 79 1.95 16.51 11.36
N GLY A 80 3.23 16.37 11.02
CA GLY A 80 4.29 17.23 11.52
C GLY A 80 4.24 18.66 10.94
N LEU A 81 5.00 19.57 11.55
CA LEU A 81 5.25 20.88 10.95
C LEU A 81 5.94 20.69 9.59
N PRO A 82 5.61 21.49 8.56
CA PRO A 82 6.12 21.33 7.18
C PRO A 82 7.58 21.78 7.03
N LEU A 83 8.42 21.48 8.02
CA LEU A 83 9.83 21.83 8.13
C LEU A 83 10.69 21.11 7.09
N TRP A 84 10.21 19.97 6.58
CA TRP A 84 10.82 19.24 5.48
C TRP A 84 10.92 20.03 4.17
N LYS A 85 10.11 21.09 4.00
CA LYS A 85 10.19 21.99 2.84
C LYS A 85 11.38 22.95 2.92
N LEU A 86 11.97 23.11 4.10
CA LEU A 86 13.04 24.08 4.36
C LEU A 86 14.39 23.38 4.60
N TYR A 87 14.36 22.18 5.18
CA TYR A 87 15.56 21.40 5.45
C TYR A 87 15.24 19.89 5.52
N GLU A 88 16.22 19.05 5.23
CA GLU A 88 16.09 17.58 5.38
C GLU A 88 15.91 17.20 6.85
N THR A 89 14.66 17.08 7.29
CA THR A 89 14.32 16.61 8.64
C THR A 89 14.60 15.11 8.76
N ALA A 90 14.79 14.62 10.00
CA ALA A 90 14.92 13.19 10.26
C ALA A 90 13.70 12.39 9.76
N SER A 91 12.50 12.95 9.87
CA SER A 91 11.26 12.35 9.36
C SER A 91 11.24 12.24 7.83
N TYR A 92 11.77 13.24 7.12
CA TYR A 92 11.91 13.18 5.66
C TYR A 92 12.88 12.06 5.24
N LYS A 93 14.02 11.92 5.93
CA LYS A 93 14.99 10.83 5.67
C LYS A 93 14.40 9.45 5.98
N LYS A 94 13.56 9.34 7.01
CA LYS A 94 12.83 8.11 7.34
C LYS A 94 11.88 7.73 6.22
N LEU A 95 11.13 8.71 5.67
CA LEU A 95 10.23 8.49 4.54
C LEU A 95 10.98 8.06 3.29
N ASP A 96 12.03 8.79 2.89
CA ASP A 96 12.86 8.50 1.71
C ASP A 96 13.44 7.06 1.76
N LYS A 97 13.93 6.65 2.94
CA LYS A 97 14.41 5.29 3.16
C LYS A 97 13.29 4.25 3.04
N ALA A 98 12.10 4.55 3.59
CA ALA A 98 10.96 3.65 3.53
C ALA A 98 10.44 3.47 2.10
N GLU A 99 10.42 4.56 1.32
CA GLU A 99 10.04 4.58 -0.08
C GLU A 99 11.03 3.75 -0.92
N SER A 100 12.33 3.92 -0.67
CA SER A 100 13.38 3.13 -1.32
C SER A 100 13.21 1.62 -1.07
N LEU A 101 12.91 1.22 0.18
CA LEU A 101 12.68 -0.19 0.53
C LEU A 101 11.44 -0.75 -0.19
N MET A 102 10.33 0.01 -0.21
CA MET A 102 9.13 -0.40 -0.93
C MET A 102 9.39 -0.51 -2.44
N TYR A 103 10.12 0.46 -3.02
CA TYR A 103 10.47 0.44 -4.44
C TYR A 103 11.30 -0.79 -4.80
N GLU A 104 12.33 -1.12 -4.01
CA GLU A 104 13.17 -2.31 -4.22
C GLU A 104 12.36 -3.60 -4.11
N ALA A 105 11.49 -3.70 -3.10
CA ALA A 105 10.68 -4.89 -2.88
C ALA A 105 9.63 -5.09 -4.00
N CYS A 106 8.96 -4.02 -4.44
CA CYS A 106 7.99 -4.04 -5.54
C CYS A 106 8.64 -4.31 -6.89
N SER A 107 9.71 -3.58 -7.23
CA SER A 107 10.30 -3.57 -8.58
C SER A 107 10.74 -4.95 -9.05
N ARG A 108 11.25 -5.79 -8.14
CA ARG A 108 11.60 -7.20 -8.42
C ARG A 108 10.37 -8.01 -8.85
N GLN A 109 9.27 -7.91 -8.10
CA GLN A 109 8.02 -8.64 -8.39
C GLN A 109 7.39 -8.14 -9.69
N ILE A 110 7.42 -6.83 -9.94
CA ILE A 110 6.90 -6.21 -11.17
C ILE A 110 7.67 -6.72 -12.38
N ARG A 111 9.01 -6.73 -12.33
CA ARG A 111 9.84 -7.23 -13.43
C ARG A 111 9.53 -8.68 -13.76
N GLU A 112 9.39 -9.53 -12.74
CA GLU A 112 9.01 -10.94 -12.94
C GLU A 112 7.62 -11.08 -13.57
N ALA A 113 6.65 -10.27 -13.14
CA ALA A 113 5.30 -10.27 -13.72
C ALA A 113 5.29 -9.79 -15.18
N VAL A 114 5.99 -8.69 -15.48
CA VAL A 114 6.14 -8.15 -16.83
C VAL A 114 6.78 -9.17 -17.78
N GLU A 115 7.85 -9.84 -17.35
CA GLU A 115 8.53 -10.85 -18.15
C GLU A 115 7.66 -12.09 -18.41
N LYS A 116 6.83 -12.50 -17.45
CA LYS A 116 5.85 -13.58 -17.64
C LYS A 116 4.80 -13.19 -18.68
N LEU A 117 4.24 -11.98 -18.55
CA LEU A 117 3.22 -11.46 -19.47
C LEU A 117 3.73 -11.25 -20.90
N ARG A 118 5.00 -10.86 -21.07
CA ARG A 118 5.64 -10.73 -22.39
C ARG A 118 5.80 -12.07 -23.11
N LYS A 119 5.87 -13.17 -22.35
CA LYS A 119 6.06 -14.54 -22.88
C LYS A 119 4.75 -15.30 -23.04
N SER A 120 3.66 -14.82 -22.45
CA SER A 120 2.34 -15.44 -22.57
C SER A 120 1.62 -14.94 -23.82
N ASP A 121 1.13 -15.85 -24.65
CA ASP A 121 0.18 -15.56 -25.75
C ASP A 121 -1.27 -15.40 -25.25
N ASP A 122 -1.48 -15.43 -23.93
CA ASP A 122 -2.80 -15.39 -23.33
C ASP A 122 -3.46 -14.03 -23.56
N ASP A 123 -4.76 -14.04 -23.85
CA ASP A 123 -5.50 -12.83 -24.24
C ASP A 123 -6.32 -12.21 -23.12
N GLU A 124 -6.17 -12.70 -21.88
CA GLU A 124 -6.80 -12.09 -20.72
C GLU A 124 -6.38 -10.61 -20.55
N GLU A 125 -7.37 -9.75 -20.36
CA GLU A 125 -7.18 -8.32 -20.17
C GLU A 125 -6.99 -8.01 -18.69
N GLY A 126 -5.77 -7.58 -18.32
CA GLY A 126 -5.42 -7.08 -17.00
C GLY A 126 -4.84 -5.66 -17.06
N VAL A 127 -4.79 -4.99 -15.89
CA VAL A 127 -4.23 -3.63 -15.77
C VAL A 127 -2.78 -3.59 -16.27
N LEU A 128 -1.93 -4.50 -15.77
CA LEU A 128 -0.53 -4.59 -16.20
C LEU A 128 -0.40 -4.81 -17.71
N ARG A 129 -1.21 -5.70 -18.28
CA ARG A 129 -1.17 -6.01 -19.72
C ARG A 129 -1.55 -4.80 -20.57
N THR A 130 -2.55 -4.04 -20.12
CA THR A 130 -2.98 -2.79 -20.77
C THR A 130 -1.85 -1.76 -20.74
N LEU A 131 -1.16 -1.63 -19.61
CA LEU A 131 0.00 -0.74 -19.48
C LEU A 131 1.15 -1.18 -20.41
N ILE A 132 1.46 -2.47 -20.49
CA ILE A 132 2.51 -3.01 -21.38
C ILE A 132 2.16 -2.79 -22.86
N LYS A 133 0.91 -3.02 -23.27
CA LYS A 133 0.45 -2.84 -24.67
C LYS A 133 0.43 -1.37 -25.09
N THR A 134 0.43 -0.44 -24.15
CA THR A 134 0.49 0.98 -24.45
C THR A 134 1.92 1.31 -24.92
N ASN A 135 2.12 1.43 -26.24
CA ASN A 135 3.41 1.70 -26.94
C ASN A 135 4.10 3.04 -26.59
N LYS A 136 3.87 3.59 -25.39
CA LYS A 136 4.35 4.91 -24.96
C LYS A 136 5.18 4.88 -23.68
N LEU A 137 5.35 3.73 -23.03
CA LEU A 137 6.06 3.62 -21.75
C LEU A 137 7.36 2.84 -21.93
N ASP A 138 8.46 3.41 -21.44
CA ASP A 138 9.69 2.66 -21.19
C ASP A 138 9.52 1.69 -20.01
N ASP A 139 10.39 0.68 -19.89
CA ASP A 139 10.35 -0.31 -18.81
C ASP A 139 10.39 0.35 -17.42
N LYS A 140 11.14 1.45 -17.29
CA LYS A 140 11.19 2.23 -16.05
C LYS A 140 9.88 2.95 -15.76
N GLU A 141 9.28 3.57 -16.76
CA GLU A 141 8.00 4.29 -16.61
C GLU A 141 6.86 3.33 -16.30
N LEU A 142 6.88 2.14 -16.90
CA LEU A 142 5.96 1.05 -16.59
C LEU A 142 6.09 0.63 -15.12
N ILE A 143 7.33 0.36 -14.65
CA ILE A 143 7.57 -0.05 -13.26
C ILE A 143 7.09 1.03 -12.29
N VAL A 144 7.43 2.30 -12.52
CA VAL A 144 6.99 3.42 -11.66
C VAL A 144 5.47 3.52 -11.65
N SER A 145 4.81 3.43 -12.82
CA SER A 145 3.35 3.50 -12.91
C SER A 145 2.65 2.40 -12.10
N VAL A 146 3.23 1.19 -12.08
CA VAL A 146 2.68 0.06 -11.31
C VAL A 146 2.95 0.25 -9.81
N ILE A 147 4.10 0.79 -9.43
CA ILE A 147 4.40 1.12 -8.02
C ILE A 147 3.44 2.20 -7.50
N ASP A 148 3.13 3.20 -8.32
CA ASP A 148 2.15 4.25 -7.99
C ASP A 148 0.75 3.66 -7.79
N LEU A 149 0.34 2.73 -8.65
CA LEU A 149 -0.93 2.01 -8.50
C LEU A 149 -0.96 1.18 -7.21
N ILE A 150 0.13 0.48 -6.91
CA ILE A 150 0.25 -0.36 -5.70
C ILE A 150 0.20 0.49 -4.44
N SER A 151 1.04 1.52 -4.35
CA SER A 151 1.10 2.42 -3.21
C SER A 151 -0.25 3.12 -2.98
N GLY A 152 -0.83 3.72 -4.02
CA GLY A 152 -2.13 4.39 -3.94
C GLY A 152 -3.27 3.46 -3.48
N GLY A 153 -3.31 2.23 -3.98
CA GLY A 153 -4.29 1.23 -3.57
C GLY A 153 -4.17 0.87 -2.09
N ILE A 154 -2.95 0.60 -1.63
CA ILE A 154 -2.67 0.23 -0.23
C ILE A 154 -3.03 1.38 0.73
N PHE A 155 -2.63 2.61 0.38
CA PHE A 155 -2.93 3.79 1.20
C PHE A 155 -4.43 4.02 1.32
N THR A 156 -5.19 3.86 0.24
CA THR A 156 -6.65 4.08 0.25
C THR A 156 -7.37 3.09 1.16
N ILE A 157 -6.95 1.82 1.14
CA ILE A 157 -7.58 0.75 1.95
C ILE A 157 -7.26 0.94 3.43
N ASN A 158 -6.02 1.31 3.76
CA ASN A 158 -5.58 1.44 5.15
C ASN A 158 -5.83 2.84 5.76
N ALA A 159 -6.12 3.85 4.94
CA ALA A 159 -6.43 5.21 5.39
C ALA A 159 -7.66 5.27 6.32
N HIS A 160 -8.64 4.39 6.12
CA HIS A 160 -9.85 4.38 6.94
C HIS A 160 -9.57 3.94 8.39
N HIS A 161 -8.63 3.03 8.62
CA HIS A 161 -8.37 2.47 9.94
C HIS A 161 -7.62 3.43 10.87
N SER A 162 -6.90 4.39 10.30
CA SER A 162 -6.13 5.40 11.06
C SER A 162 -7.02 6.49 11.68
N MET A 163 -8.29 6.60 11.24
CA MET A 163 -9.23 7.60 11.76
C MET A 163 -9.84 7.22 13.12
N HIS A 164 -9.78 5.93 13.52
CA HIS A 164 -10.42 5.46 14.75
C HIS A 164 -9.48 5.35 15.96
N GLN A 165 -8.16 5.38 15.78
CA GLN A 165 -7.22 5.12 16.88
C GLN A 165 -6.79 6.39 17.65
N GLN A 166 -7.10 7.59 17.17
CA GLN A 166 -6.43 8.80 17.67
C GLN A 166 -7.26 9.84 18.43
N ASP A 167 -8.49 9.54 18.87
CA ASP A 167 -9.11 10.40 19.89
C ASP A 167 -10.19 9.69 20.74
N PRO A 168 -9.86 9.15 21.92
CA PRO A 168 -10.87 8.85 22.93
C PRO A 168 -11.50 10.12 23.54
N ASP A 169 -10.93 11.31 23.32
CA ASP A 169 -11.35 12.58 23.95
C ASP A 169 -11.99 13.60 23.00
N ALA A 170 -12.09 13.35 21.68
CA ALA A 170 -12.73 14.28 20.73
C ALA A 170 -14.27 14.30 20.76
N GLY A 171 -14.90 13.79 21.83
CA GLY A 171 -16.34 13.72 21.99
C GLY A 171 -17.07 15.07 22.10
N CYS A 172 -16.38 16.22 22.08
CA CYS A 172 -17.01 17.52 22.36
C CYS A 172 -16.81 18.64 21.32
N SER A 173 -16.10 18.41 20.21
CA SER A 173 -15.77 19.50 19.27
C SER A 173 -15.93 19.17 17.79
N PHE A 174 -16.78 18.20 17.44
CA PHE A 174 -17.03 17.85 16.03
C PHE A 174 -18.48 18.13 15.60
N VAL A 175 -18.93 19.36 15.83
CA VAL A 175 -20.06 19.92 15.08
C VAL A 175 -19.49 21.05 14.22
N GLY A 176 -19.11 20.73 12.97
CA GLY A 176 -19.05 21.75 11.91
C GLY A 176 -17.71 22.06 11.25
N LEU A 177 -16.87 21.06 10.91
CA LEU A 177 -15.85 21.28 9.88
C LEU A 177 -16.18 20.54 8.58
N PRO A 178 -16.35 21.26 7.45
CA PRO A 178 -16.76 20.67 6.19
C PRO A 178 -15.65 19.79 5.59
N TYR A 179 -16.09 18.67 5.03
CA TYR A 179 -15.35 17.58 4.37
C TYR A 179 -14.42 18.00 3.21
N SER A 180 -14.32 19.31 2.90
CA SER A 180 -13.80 19.85 1.64
C SER A 180 -12.29 20.16 1.61
N SER A 181 -11.60 20.16 2.75
CA SER A 181 -10.22 20.68 2.82
C SER A 181 -9.12 19.63 2.87
N ARG A 182 -9.44 18.33 3.04
CA ARG A 182 -8.44 17.27 3.29
C ARG A 182 -7.84 16.65 2.02
N ASP A 183 -8.59 16.57 0.92
CA ASP A 183 -8.06 16.06 -0.36
C ASP A 183 -6.99 16.96 -0.98
N ARG A 184 -6.99 18.26 -0.64
CA ARG A 184 -6.08 19.22 -1.24
C ARG A 184 -4.64 19.05 -0.76
N SER A 185 -4.44 18.57 0.47
CA SER A 185 -3.12 18.33 1.05
C SER A 185 -2.46 17.08 0.47
N PHE A 186 -3.23 16.01 0.21
CA PHE A 186 -2.74 14.79 -0.45
C PHE A 186 -2.33 15.07 -1.91
N LEU A 187 -3.16 15.81 -2.64
CA LEU A 187 -2.85 16.24 -4.01
C LEU A 187 -1.66 17.22 -4.09
N GLN A 188 -1.50 18.12 -3.10
CA GLN A 188 -0.32 18.99 -3.03
C GLN A 188 0.95 18.23 -2.69
N PHE A 189 0.88 17.20 -1.86
CA PHE A 189 2.03 16.37 -1.52
C PHE A 189 2.47 15.49 -2.70
N SER A 190 1.55 14.78 -3.34
CA SER A 190 1.82 13.99 -4.57
C SER A 190 2.43 14.85 -5.69
N ARG A 191 1.92 16.07 -5.89
CA ARG A 191 2.51 17.03 -6.85
C ARG A 191 3.88 17.55 -6.42
N SER A 192 4.14 17.69 -5.12
CA SER A 192 5.43 18.18 -4.61
C SER A 192 6.53 17.12 -4.69
N LEU A 193 6.18 15.84 -4.56
CA LEU A 193 7.11 14.72 -4.76
C LEU A 193 7.49 14.57 -6.23
N HIS A 194 6.51 14.59 -7.15
CA HIS A 194 6.80 14.52 -8.59
C HIS A 194 7.55 15.73 -9.15
N ALA A 195 7.48 16.89 -8.50
CA ALA A 195 8.18 18.11 -8.93
C ALA A 195 9.65 18.18 -8.48
N SER A 196 10.10 17.24 -7.64
CA SER A 196 11.47 17.23 -7.08
C SER A 196 12.38 16.17 -7.72
N GLY A 197 11.93 15.50 -8.78
CA GLY A 197 12.70 14.53 -9.59
C GLY A 197 13.14 15.11 -10.92
#